data_AF-A0AAD8ILZ5-F1
#
_entry.id   AF-A0AAD8ILZ5-F1
#
_cell.length_a   1.000
_cell.length_b   1.000
_cell.length_c   1.000
_cell.angle_alpha   90.00
_cell.angle_beta   90.00
_cell.angle_gamma   90.00
#
_symmetry.space_group_name_H-M   'P 1'
#
loop_
_entity.id
_entity.type
_entity.pdbx_description
1 polymer ?
#
loop_
_entity_poly.entity_id
_entity_poly.type
_entity_poly.pdbx_seq_one_letter_code
_entity_poly.pdbx_strand_id
1 'polypeptide(L)'
;MDKKYAAENLLNELSSYHGAVIRQMKQMAELYIKLAELETKKESSCNKYRQLVKSGNDDLRQDSVMEQFFGLVNTFLQNHRDTWKRSLRIRTYKVVPFTSSAGVLEWVNGSVPLGEYLIGRMRSGGAHGRYGAGDCTFLKCR
;
A
#
# COMPACT_ATOMS: atom_id res chain seq x y z
N MET A 1 21.65 -0.10 -30.25
CA MET A 1 22.24 -0.17 -28.89
C MET A 1 21.20 -0.75 -27.95
N ASP A 2 21.57 -1.77 -27.18
CA ASP A 2 20.69 -2.37 -26.18
C ASP A 2 20.36 -1.34 -25.09
N LYS A 3 19.08 -1.22 -24.76
CA LYS A 3 18.59 -0.33 -23.69
C LYS A 3 19.23 -0.67 -22.34
N LYS A 4 19.57 -1.94 -22.13
CA LYS A 4 20.31 -2.39 -20.94
C LYS A 4 21.72 -1.79 -20.88
N TYR A 5 22.46 -1.89 -21.98
CA TYR A 5 23.82 -1.36 -22.08
C TYR A 5 23.87 0.16 -21.91
N ALA A 6 22.89 0.89 -22.47
CA ALA A 6 22.77 2.32 -22.29
C ALA A 6 22.48 2.70 -20.81
N ALA A 7 21.61 1.95 -20.14
CA ALA A 7 21.31 2.16 -18.73
C ALA A 7 22.52 1.87 -17.83
N GLU A 8 23.28 0.79 -18.10
CA GLU A 8 24.49 0.44 -17.37
C GLU A 8 25.57 1.53 -17.50
N ASN A 9 25.75 2.10 -18.70
CA ASN A 9 26.70 3.19 -18.92
C ASN A 9 26.31 4.48 -18.19
N LEU A 10 25.04 4.87 -18.24
CA LEU A 10 24.53 6.02 -17.48
C LEU A 10 24.67 5.83 -15.98
N LEU A 11 24.45 4.61 -15.48
CA LEU A 11 24.59 4.29 -14.06
C LEU A 11 26.07 4.37 -13.61
N ASN A 12 26.99 3.93 -14.46
CA ASN A 12 28.43 4.05 -14.22
C ASN A 12 28.89 5.51 -14.20
N GLU A 13 28.38 6.33 -15.13
CA GLU A 13 28.65 7.77 -15.18
C GLU A 13 28.12 8.48 -13.93
N LEU A 14 26.87 8.22 -13.52
CA LEU A 14 26.27 8.79 -12.30
C LEU A 14 27.02 8.36 -11.03
N SER A 15 27.47 7.10 -10.96
CA SER A 15 28.23 6.56 -9.82
C SER A 15 29.57 7.28 -9.60
N SER A 16 30.14 7.88 -10.65
CA SER A 16 31.40 8.64 -10.54
C SER A 16 31.25 9.96 -9.77
N TYR A 17 30.05 10.57 -9.80
CA TYR A 17 29.79 11.86 -9.12
C TYR A 17 29.26 11.68 -7.70
N HIS A 18 28.39 10.68 -7.46
CA HIS A 18 27.67 10.51 -6.18
C HIS A 18 27.73 9.08 -5.66
N GLY A 19 28.89 8.43 -5.80
CA GLY A 19 29.05 6.99 -5.57
C GLY A 19 28.61 6.47 -4.20
N ALA A 20 28.72 7.26 -3.13
CA ALA A 20 28.28 6.83 -1.79
C ALA A 20 26.75 6.68 -1.71
N VAL A 21 25.99 7.67 -2.21
CA VAL A 21 24.52 7.68 -2.22
C VAL A 21 23.99 6.62 -3.19
N ILE A 22 24.62 6.49 -4.36
CA ILE A 22 24.22 5.49 -5.37
C ILE A 22 24.47 4.06 -4.87
N ARG A 23 25.58 3.82 -4.17
CA ARG A 23 25.84 2.52 -3.51
C ARG A 23 24.80 2.22 -2.44
N GLN A 24 24.43 3.20 -1.61
CA GLN A 24 23.37 3.04 -0.61
C GLN A 24 21.99 2.78 -1.25
N MET A 25 21.63 3.52 -2.31
CA MET A 25 20.37 3.29 -3.03
C MET A 25 20.34 1.93 -3.72
N LYS A 26 21.46 1.49 -4.30
CA LYS A 26 21.61 0.16 -4.87
C LYS A 26 21.47 -0.93 -3.80
N GLN A 27 22.11 -0.78 -2.65
CA GLN A 27 22.00 -1.70 -1.52
C GLN A 27 20.58 -1.76 -0.95
N MET A 28 19.91 -0.61 -0.81
CA MET A 28 18.51 -0.56 -0.37
C MET A 28 17.59 -1.25 -1.38
N ALA A 29 17.77 -0.99 -2.68
CA ALA A 29 16.99 -1.65 -3.73
C ALA A 29 17.22 -3.17 -3.75
N GLU A 30 18.47 -3.63 -3.63
CA GLU A 30 18.82 -5.05 -3.54
C GLU A 30 18.24 -5.70 -2.28
N LEU A 31 18.23 -4.99 -1.15
CA LEU A 31 17.65 -5.47 0.11
C LEU A 31 16.13 -5.55 0.01
N TYR A 32 15.47 -4.59 -0.63
CA TYR A 32 14.03 -4.64 -0.93
C TYR A 32 13.66 -5.77 -1.91
N ILE A 33 14.48 -5.99 -2.95
CA ILE A 33 14.29 -7.12 -3.89
C ILE A 33 14.43 -8.44 -3.13
N LYS A 34 15.47 -8.59 -2.31
CA LYS A 34 15.67 -9.79 -1.47
C LYS A 34 14.55 -9.98 -0.45
N LEU A 35 14.04 -8.92 0.16
CA LEU A 35 12.88 -8.97 1.06
C LEU A 35 11.62 -9.43 0.30
N ALA A 36 11.38 -8.93 -0.90
CA ALA A 36 10.28 -9.37 -1.75
C ALA A 36 10.43 -10.85 -2.18
N GLU A 37 11.65 -11.31 -2.48
CA GLU A 37 11.95 -12.72 -2.76
C GLU A 37 11.78 -13.62 -1.52
N LEU A 38 12.07 -13.12 -0.32
CA LEU A 38 11.85 -13.83 0.94
C LEU A 38 10.37 -13.90 1.33
N GLU A 39 9.59 -12.84 1.06
CA GLU A 39 8.13 -12.85 1.22
C GLU A 39 7.44 -13.79 0.22
N THR A 40 7.98 -13.95 -1.00
CA THR A 40 7.44 -14.87 -2.02
C THR A 40 7.83 -16.33 -1.82
N LYS A 41 8.79 -16.65 -0.93
CA LYS A 41 9.16 -18.05 -0.63
C LYS A 41 8.15 -18.78 0.28
N LYS A 42 6.98 -18.21 0.50
CA LYS A 42 5.83 -18.92 1.05
C LYS A 42 4.64 -18.79 0.10
N GLU A 43 4.24 -19.96 -0.43
CA GLU A 43 2.99 -20.25 -1.13
C GLU A 43 3.01 -20.14 -2.66
N SER A 44 3.33 -21.28 -3.29
CA SER A 44 2.95 -21.67 -4.64
C SER A 44 1.42 -21.71 -4.79
N SER A 45 0.80 -20.54 -4.82
CA SER A 45 -0.60 -20.37 -5.19
C SER A 45 -0.67 -19.37 -6.34
N CYS A 46 -1.45 -19.69 -7.38
CA CYS A 46 -1.74 -18.80 -8.49
C CYS A 46 -2.68 -17.67 -8.05
N ASN A 47 -2.28 -16.91 -7.03
CA ASN A 47 -3.07 -15.82 -6.46
C ASN A 47 -2.65 -14.52 -7.13
N LYS A 48 -3.64 -13.80 -7.70
CA LYS A 48 -3.42 -12.47 -8.27
C LYS A 48 -3.38 -11.44 -7.15
N TYR A 49 -2.22 -10.82 -6.95
CA TYR A 49 -2.04 -9.72 -6.00
C TYR A 49 -2.18 -8.40 -6.75
N ARG A 50 -3.20 -7.61 -6.40
CA ARG A 50 -3.37 -6.26 -6.94
C ARG A 50 -2.52 -5.29 -6.12
N GLN A 51 -1.83 -4.40 -6.81
CA GLN A 51 -0.99 -3.37 -6.20
C GLN A 51 -1.46 -1.99 -6.68
N LEU A 52 -1.42 -1.02 -5.78
CA LEU A 52 -1.64 0.39 -6.09
C LEU A 52 -0.29 1.10 -6.06
N VAL A 53 0.15 1.58 -7.22
CA VAL A 53 1.32 2.44 -7.33
C VAL A 53 0.87 3.87 -7.08
N LYS A 54 1.48 4.54 -6.10
CA LYS A 54 1.14 5.91 -5.75
C LYS A 54 2.41 6.76 -5.76
N SER A 55 2.31 7.92 -6.39
CA SER A 55 3.32 8.98 -6.35
C SER A 55 2.60 10.32 -6.26
N GLY A 56 3.19 11.30 -5.56
CA GLY A 56 2.62 12.63 -5.46
C GLY A 56 2.99 13.34 -4.17
N ASN A 57 2.02 13.98 -3.55
CA ASN A 57 2.21 14.83 -2.36
C ASN A 57 1.84 14.15 -1.04
N ASP A 58 1.45 12.87 -1.08
CA ASP A 58 1.04 12.12 0.12
C ASP A 58 2.24 11.41 0.73
N ASP A 59 2.44 11.53 2.06
CA ASP A 59 3.59 10.94 2.75
C ASP A 59 3.38 9.44 3.02
N LEU A 60 3.84 8.61 2.08
CA LEU A 60 3.73 7.15 2.19
C LEU A 60 4.62 6.55 3.27
N ARG A 61 5.62 7.28 3.78
CA ARG A 61 6.39 6.80 4.94
C ARG A 61 5.53 6.87 6.19
N GLN A 62 4.77 7.95 6.37
CA GLN A 62 3.81 8.04 7.48
C GLN A 62 2.79 6.92 7.42
N ASP A 63 2.22 6.64 6.24
CA ASP A 63 1.30 5.52 6.04
C ASP A 63 1.96 4.17 6.42
N SER A 64 3.21 3.94 6.01
CA SER A 64 3.93 2.71 6.36
C SER A 64 4.22 2.56 7.85
N VAL A 65 4.50 3.67 8.55
CA VAL A 65 4.73 3.67 10.00
C VAL A 65 3.42 3.37 10.72
N MET A 66 2.30 3.92 10.25
CA MET A 66 0.98 3.64 10.81
C MET A 66 0.57 2.17 10.63
N GLU A 67 0.84 1.55 9.47
CA GLU A 67 0.57 0.12 9.27
C GLU A 67 1.41 -0.76 10.20
N GLN A 68 2.67 -0.41 10.47
CA GLN A 68 3.50 -1.10 11.46
C GLN A 68 2.94 -0.95 12.88
N PHE A 69 2.48 0.25 13.24
CA PHE A 69 1.83 0.49 14.52
C PHE A 69 0.56 -0.37 14.68
N PHE A 70 -0.29 -0.48 13.66
CA PHE A 70 -1.45 -1.39 13.71
C PHE A 70 -1.04 -2.87 13.83
N GLY A 71 0.09 -3.25 13.24
CA GLY A 71 0.70 -4.56 13.47
C GLY A 71 1.02 -4.80 14.95
N LEU A 72 1.60 -3.80 15.63
CA LEU A 72 1.87 -3.87 17.07
C LEU A 72 0.58 -3.92 17.91
N VAL A 73 -0.42 -3.11 17.57
CA VAL A 73 -1.75 -3.17 18.22
C VAL A 73 -2.36 -4.56 18.10
N ASN A 74 -2.24 -5.20 16.93
CA ASN A 74 -2.72 -6.57 16.74
C ASN A 74 -1.98 -7.59 17.63
N THR A 75 -0.69 -7.40 17.89
CA THR A 75 0.05 -8.23 18.86
C THR A 75 -0.55 -8.08 20.27
N PHE A 76 -0.85 -6.86 20.71
CA PHE A 76 -1.50 -6.64 22.00
C PHE A 76 -2.91 -7.25 22.07
N LEU A 77 -3.71 -7.10 21.01
CA LEU A 77 -5.04 -7.70 20.92
C LEU A 77 -5.02 -9.23 20.95
N GLN A 78 -3.98 -9.86 20.40
CA GLN A 78 -3.83 -11.32 20.44
C GLN A 78 -3.33 -11.83 21.79
N ASN A 79 -2.54 -11.04 22.51
CA ASN A 79 -2.00 -11.42 23.81
C ASN A 79 -3.02 -11.30 24.96
N HIS A 80 -4.08 -10.52 24.78
CA HIS A 80 -5.14 -10.39 25.77
C HIS A 80 -6.26 -11.42 25.55
N ARG A 81 -6.61 -12.18 26.60
CA ARG A 81 -7.52 -13.34 26.53
C ARG A 81 -8.90 -12.98 25.96
N ASP A 82 -9.46 -11.85 26.37
CA ASP A 82 -10.82 -11.45 25.98
C ASP A 82 -10.93 -11.02 24.52
N THR A 83 -9.92 -10.32 24.02
CA THR A 83 -9.86 -9.84 22.63
C THR A 83 -9.52 -10.99 21.69
N TRP A 84 -8.61 -11.88 22.10
CA TRP A 84 -8.26 -13.09 21.38
C TRP A 84 -9.45 -14.06 21.22
N LYS A 85 -10.20 -14.33 22.31
CA LYS A 85 -11.41 -15.18 22.25
C LYS A 85 -12.44 -14.66 21.24
N ARG A 86 -12.52 -13.34 21.07
CA ARG A 86 -13.40 -12.65 20.13
C ARG A 86 -12.77 -12.46 18.74
N SER A 87 -11.53 -12.90 18.56
CA SER A 87 -10.75 -12.70 17.33
C SER A 87 -10.69 -11.23 16.89
N LEU A 88 -10.62 -10.31 17.85
CA LEU A 88 -10.52 -8.88 17.57
C LEU A 88 -9.14 -8.58 16.96
N ARG A 89 -9.16 -7.98 15.78
CA ARG A 89 -7.96 -7.60 15.04
C ARG A 89 -8.29 -6.45 14.10
N ILE A 90 -7.33 -5.55 13.92
CA ILE A 90 -7.32 -4.54 12.87
C ILE A 90 -6.80 -5.20 11.59
N ARG A 91 -7.55 -5.13 10.49
CA ARG A 91 -7.05 -5.61 9.20
C ARG A 91 -6.02 -4.62 8.66
N THR A 92 -4.78 -5.06 8.52
CA THR A 92 -3.66 -4.29 7.96
C THR A 92 -3.47 -4.61 6.48
N TYR A 93 -2.74 -3.76 5.77
CA TYR A 93 -2.28 -3.98 4.41
C TYR A 93 -0.81 -3.56 4.27
N LYS A 94 -0.12 -4.02 3.23
CA LYS A 94 1.30 -3.67 3.03
C LYS A 94 1.47 -2.32 2.35
N VAL A 95 2.37 -1.50 2.89
CA VAL A 95 2.87 -0.26 2.26
C VAL A 95 4.39 -0.35 2.17
N VAL A 96 4.91 -0.22 0.95
CA VAL A 96 6.34 -0.22 0.67
C VAL A 96 6.71 1.16 0.10
N PRO A 97 7.21 2.09 0.93
CA PRO A 97 7.65 3.40 0.45
C PRO A 97 8.98 3.27 -0.30
N PHE A 98 9.07 3.85 -1.49
CA PHE A 98 10.31 3.99 -2.25
C PHE A 98 10.99 5.34 -1.96
N THR A 99 10.19 6.38 -1.75
CA THR A 99 10.62 7.71 -1.32
C THR A 99 9.68 8.23 -0.22
N SER A 100 9.81 9.49 0.18
CA SER A 100 8.85 10.12 1.10
C SER A 100 7.43 10.17 0.57
N SER A 101 7.23 10.20 -0.76
CA SER A 101 5.92 10.41 -1.35
C SER A 101 5.58 9.51 -2.54
N ALA A 102 6.41 8.50 -2.78
CA ALA A 102 6.19 7.48 -3.79
C ALA A 102 6.43 6.07 -3.23
N GLY A 103 5.62 5.11 -3.67
CA GLY A 103 5.67 3.74 -3.17
C GLY A 103 4.54 2.88 -3.71
N VAL A 104 4.44 1.66 -3.18
CA VAL A 104 3.42 0.67 -3.56
C VAL A 104 2.62 0.27 -2.34
N LEU A 105 1.30 0.19 -2.52
CA LEU A 105 0.38 -0.30 -1.52
C LEU A 105 -0.27 -1.59 -2.01
N GLU A 106 -0.53 -2.51 -1.08
CA GLU A 106 -1.37 -3.68 -1.33
C GLU A 106 -2.81 -3.25 -1.56
N TRP A 107 -3.44 -3.77 -2.62
CA TRP A 107 -4.88 -3.63 -2.78
C TRP A 107 -5.59 -4.78 -2.08
N VAL A 108 -6.44 -4.45 -1.11
CA VAL A 108 -7.18 -5.46 -0.35
C VAL A 108 -8.25 -6.10 -1.25
N ASN A 109 -8.11 -7.40 -1.52
CA ASN A 109 -9.06 -8.14 -2.33
C ASN A 109 -10.46 -8.17 -1.71
N GLY A 110 -11.49 -8.05 -2.56
CA GLY A 110 -12.90 -8.02 -2.12
C GLY A 110 -13.32 -6.73 -1.42
N SER A 111 -12.48 -5.70 -1.39
CA SER A 111 -12.83 -4.40 -0.83
C SER A 111 -13.47 -3.48 -1.87
N VAL A 112 -14.40 -2.64 -1.40
CA VAL A 112 -14.93 -1.46 -2.10
C VAL A 112 -14.93 -0.30 -1.12
N PRO A 113 -14.54 0.92 -1.51
CA PRO A 113 -14.63 2.08 -0.63
C PRO A 113 -16.06 2.27 -0.13
N LEU A 114 -16.23 2.52 1.17
CA LEU A 114 -17.58 2.69 1.76
C LEU A 114 -18.37 3.80 1.06
N GLY A 115 -17.70 4.90 0.71
CA GLY A 115 -18.31 5.98 -0.06
C GLY A 115 -18.86 5.50 -1.41
N GLU A 116 -18.10 4.68 -2.14
CA GLU A 116 -18.58 4.12 -3.41
C GLU A 116 -19.85 3.27 -3.24
N TYR A 117 -19.94 2.49 -2.17
CA TYR A 117 -21.16 1.73 -1.86
C TYR A 117 -22.33 2.64 -1.47
N LEU A 118 -22.09 3.64 -0.62
CA LEU A 118 -23.14 4.49 -0.04
C LEU A 118 -23.69 5.51 -1.05
N ILE A 119 -22.84 6.20 -1.80
CA ILE A 119 -23.25 7.27 -2.73
C ILE A 119 -23.12 6.88 -4.21
N GLY A 120 -22.50 5.73 -4.51
CA GLY A 120 -22.23 5.28 -5.87
C GLY A 120 -20.94 5.89 -6.42
N ARG A 121 -20.31 5.22 -7.40
CA ARG A 121 -19.08 5.72 -8.07
C ARG A 121 -19.24 7.14 -8.62
N MET A 122 -20.40 7.42 -9.22
CA MET A 122 -20.73 8.72 -9.80
C MET A 122 -21.44 9.65 -8.82
N ARG A 123 -21.49 9.28 -7.53
CA ARG A 123 -22.16 10.03 -6.45
C ARG A 123 -23.65 10.31 -6.72
N SER A 124 -24.28 9.46 -7.52
CA SER A 124 -25.61 9.69 -8.10
C SER A 124 -26.62 8.59 -7.76
N GLY A 125 -26.36 7.71 -6.80
CA GLY A 125 -27.32 6.64 -6.47
C GLY A 125 -26.71 5.36 -5.90
N GLY A 126 -26.02 5.45 -4.76
CA GLY A 126 -25.61 4.29 -3.97
C GLY A 126 -26.71 3.80 -3.02
N ALA A 127 -26.32 3.08 -1.97
CA ALA A 127 -27.24 2.60 -0.94
C ALA A 127 -28.10 3.73 -0.34
N HIS A 128 -27.54 4.93 -0.15
CA HIS A 128 -28.27 6.09 0.36
C HIS A 128 -29.44 6.48 -0.57
N GLY A 129 -29.21 6.53 -1.89
CA GLY A 129 -30.27 6.82 -2.86
C GLY A 129 -31.29 5.70 -3.02
N ARG A 130 -30.89 4.44 -2.80
CA ARG A 130 -31.78 3.27 -2.91
C ARG A 130 -32.71 3.10 -1.71
N TYR A 131 -32.22 3.38 -0.51
CA TYR A 131 -32.94 3.07 0.73
C TYR A 131 -33.38 4.32 1.51
N GLY A 132 -32.79 5.48 1.26
CA GLY A 132 -33.15 6.77 1.88
C GLY A 132 -34.05 7.61 0.98
N ALA A 133 -35.13 7.02 0.45
CA ALA A 133 -36.05 7.75 -0.42
C ALA A 133 -36.69 8.94 0.33
N GLY A 134 -36.46 10.16 -0.17
CA GLY A 134 -36.94 11.40 0.46
C GLY A 134 -35.87 12.17 1.24
N ASP A 135 -34.73 11.55 1.54
CA ASP A 135 -33.62 12.21 2.23
C ASP A 135 -32.83 13.13 1.29
N CYS A 136 -32.10 14.09 1.88
CA CYS A 136 -31.16 14.92 1.14
C CYS A 136 -30.09 14.06 0.43
N THR A 137 -29.80 14.40 -0.82
CA THR A 137 -28.74 13.73 -1.60
C THR A 137 -27.37 14.17 -1.13
N PHE A 138 -26.33 13.35 -1.40
CA PHE A 138 -24.94 13.69 -1.09
C PHE A 138 -24.53 15.10 -1.54
N LEU A 139 -24.98 15.52 -2.72
CA LEU A 139 -24.67 16.85 -3.28
C LEU A 139 -25.27 18.00 -2.47
N LYS A 140 -26.35 17.77 -1.72
CA LYS A 140 -26.98 18.79 -0.86
C LYS A 140 -26.40 18.83 0.56
N CYS A 141 -25.75 17.77 1.02
CA CYS A 141 -25.22 17.66 2.38
C CYS A 141 -23.77 18.11 2.53
N ARG A 142 -23.07 18.41 1.43
CA ARG A 142 -21.66 18.80 1.41
C ARG A 142 -21.52 20.31 1.34
#